data_AF-A0A179DIG2-F1
#
_entry.id   AF-A0A179DIG2-F1
#
_cell.length_a   1.000
_cell.length_b   1.000
_cell.length_c   1.000
_cell.angle_alpha   90.00
_cell.angle_beta   90.00
_cell.angle_gamma   90.00
#
_symmetry.space_group_name_H-M   'P 1'
#
loop_
_entity.id
_entity.type
_entity.pdbx_description
1 polymer ?
#
loop_
_entity_poly.entity_id
_entity_poly.type
_entity_poly.pdbx_seq_one_letter_code
_entity_poly.pdbx_strand_id
1 'polypeptide(L)'
;MKKCLLLIFIIFSVFKISAQNFSLNHSGTLYDSFENPVEQSFQKDFSRKYAITILPSLFMFGNFEGEAQTAFKKYAFTRVFGASSFSDFSKKNNLIYDASLYLFSFKIFKTTNYNREIGISLKFKDEGNINISNGTFALLDDFSNFKQTNYSNILNSEGINQSYWQLALNYRENYNERWGFGAKISLLNGSLYNKLDINSSKLTIDSDTSYTAGLQGQYKSSFGTDNLSYSKLLPNLKNFGTAISAGASYTSKNGIYLSLNIRDLGFIHWSKKSSVYNFDDNFTVNGANRLGANNRFFSSFEKILNVSQSNENFYSLIDTKTTFTASKDFDFYQSTFVFNKSTFNKAGQIALVNNFKKNAFNISINPVYDLVSDWNLGSQFMIKSPNAEFYIGSDQVFPTYYFSKGFITKNENIGNGNPRLSFFIGLNMKFGKKMQDIGNADEIPGLNDKETGFVSRLSPRELRRAQKQNRAIEKRARKSDKRNRKN
;
A
#
# COMPACT_ATOMS: atom_id res chain seq x y z
N MET A 1 23.46 14.72 -15.55
CA MET A 1 22.11 15.17 -15.10
C MET A 1 20.97 14.67 -15.99
N LYS A 2 21.01 14.76 -17.33
CA LYS A 2 19.88 14.29 -18.20
C LYS A 2 19.42 12.83 -18.01
N LYS A 3 20.30 11.91 -17.55
CA LYS A 3 19.93 10.52 -17.19
C LYS A 3 18.85 10.40 -16.09
N CYS A 4 18.52 11.48 -15.35
CA CYS A 4 17.41 11.48 -14.41
C CYS A 4 16.02 11.48 -15.07
N LEU A 5 15.88 11.92 -16.34
CA LEU A 5 14.60 11.87 -17.06
C LEU A 5 14.12 10.43 -17.31
N LEU A 6 15.05 9.48 -17.44
CA LEU A 6 14.72 8.06 -17.56
C LEU A 6 14.43 7.41 -16.19
N LEU A 7 15.05 7.91 -15.12
CA LEU A 7 14.66 7.54 -13.75
C LEU A 7 13.22 8.02 -13.48
N ILE A 8 12.91 9.24 -13.94
CA ILE A 8 11.55 9.79 -14.00
C ILE A 8 10.63 8.87 -14.82
N PHE A 9 10.99 8.42 -16.02
CA PHE A 9 10.15 7.52 -16.85
C PHE A 9 10.02 6.07 -16.33
N ILE A 10 10.76 5.65 -15.30
CA ILE A 10 10.65 4.31 -14.68
C ILE A 10 10.13 4.38 -13.23
N ILE A 11 10.17 5.56 -12.61
CA ILE A 11 9.27 5.93 -11.51
C ILE A 11 7.86 6.26 -12.06
N PHE A 12 7.77 6.66 -13.33
CA PHE A 12 6.54 6.96 -14.07
C PHE A 12 6.54 6.29 -15.47
N SER A 13 6.05 5.05 -15.63
CA SER A 13 4.74 4.87 -16.29
C SER A 13 4.33 3.46 -16.82
N VAL A 14 3.10 2.88 -16.66
CA VAL A 14 1.90 3.18 -15.80
C VAL A 14 0.78 2.00 -15.87
N PHE A 15 -0.11 1.68 -14.86
CA PHE A 15 -1.52 1.03 -14.85
C PHE A 15 -1.97 -0.14 -13.88
N LYS A 16 -2.83 0.12 -12.86
CA LYS A 16 -3.62 -0.80 -11.96
C LYS A 16 -2.86 -1.68 -10.92
N ILE A 17 -2.92 -1.27 -9.65
CA ILE A 17 -2.03 -1.64 -8.54
C ILE A 17 -2.36 -2.97 -7.85
N SER A 18 -1.36 -3.64 -7.27
CA SER A 18 -1.55 -4.42 -6.04
C SER A 18 -0.23 -4.73 -5.33
N ALA A 19 -0.15 -4.32 -4.07
CA ALA A 19 0.51 -5.09 -3.02
C ALA A 19 -0.12 -4.80 -1.66
N GLN A 20 0.19 -5.61 -0.66
CA GLN A 20 -0.04 -5.32 0.75
C GLN A 20 0.99 -6.06 1.60
N ASN A 21 1.25 -5.52 2.80
CA ASN A 21 1.76 -6.30 3.92
C ASN A 21 0.69 -7.30 4.39
N PHE A 22 0.77 -8.57 4.00
CA PHE A 22 -0.02 -9.62 4.65
C PHE A 22 0.62 -10.06 5.96
N SER A 23 1.95 -9.99 6.10
CA SER A 23 2.66 -10.34 7.34
C SER A 23 2.26 -9.47 8.54
N LEU A 24 1.62 -8.32 8.33
CA LEU A 24 1.12 -7.44 9.41
C LEU A 24 -0.40 -7.53 9.63
N ASN A 25 -1.17 -8.20 8.76
CA ASN A 25 -2.62 -8.31 8.95
C ASN A 25 -2.94 -9.12 10.21
N HIS A 26 -3.79 -8.57 11.09
CA HIS A 26 -4.14 -9.17 12.39
C HIS A 26 -2.91 -9.46 13.28
N SER A 27 -1.85 -8.66 13.11
CA SER A 27 -0.74 -8.56 14.07
C SER A 27 -1.13 -7.75 15.31
N GLY A 28 -2.20 -6.95 15.23
CA GLY A 28 -2.63 -6.02 16.28
C GLY A 28 -1.57 -4.97 16.59
N THR A 29 -0.79 -4.57 15.59
CA THR A 29 0.16 -3.45 15.68
C THR A 29 -0.55 -2.12 15.41
N LEU A 30 0.11 -0.99 15.73
CA LEU A 30 -0.43 0.33 15.40
C LEU A 30 -0.76 0.46 13.89
N TYR A 31 0.15 0.02 13.03
CA TYR A 31 0.01 0.04 11.56
C TYR A 31 -1.20 -0.79 11.08
N ASP A 32 -1.29 -2.05 11.52
CA ASP A 32 -2.39 -2.95 11.19
C ASP A 32 -3.75 -2.33 11.51
N SER A 33 -3.86 -1.69 12.68
CA SER A 33 -5.09 -1.02 13.14
C SER A 33 -5.47 0.27 12.39
N PHE A 34 -4.57 0.81 11.55
CA PHE A 34 -4.81 1.98 10.68
C PHE A 34 -5.07 1.58 9.23
N GLU A 35 -4.50 0.46 8.79
CA GLU A 35 -4.86 -0.18 7.54
C GLU A 35 -6.24 -0.84 7.65
N ASN A 36 -6.39 -1.80 8.56
CA ASN A 36 -7.61 -2.57 8.85
C ASN A 36 -8.36 -1.95 10.04
N PRO A 37 -9.45 -1.17 9.85
CA PRO A 37 -10.01 -0.33 10.92
C PRO A 37 -10.60 -1.11 12.11
N VAL A 38 -10.93 -2.40 11.92
CA VAL A 38 -11.52 -3.25 12.98
C VAL A 38 -10.48 -3.99 13.83
N GLU A 39 -9.21 -4.01 13.41
CA GLU A 39 -8.13 -4.66 14.15
C GLU A 39 -7.73 -3.81 15.38
N GLN A 40 -7.51 -4.47 16.51
CA GLN A 40 -7.28 -3.80 17.80
C GLN A 40 -5.77 -3.57 18.02
N SER A 41 -5.36 -2.35 18.32
CA SER A 41 -3.95 -2.01 18.60
C SER A 41 -3.60 -2.12 20.08
N PHE A 42 -4.57 -2.00 20.98
CA PHE A 42 -4.33 -2.02 22.43
C PHE A 42 -4.90 -3.28 23.09
N GLN A 43 -4.03 -4.09 23.69
CA GLN A 43 -4.43 -5.24 24.51
C GLN A 43 -4.70 -4.79 25.95
N LYS A 44 -5.85 -5.20 26.51
CA LYS A 44 -6.22 -5.00 27.92
C LYS A 44 -5.18 -5.61 28.87
N ASP A 45 -5.07 -5.05 30.08
CA ASP A 45 -4.12 -5.44 31.13
C ASP A 45 -2.63 -5.49 30.72
N PHE A 46 -2.29 -5.00 29.53
CA PHE A 46 -0.96 -5.06 28.93
C PHE A 46 -0.54 -3.71 28.34
N SER A 47 -1.34 -3.12 27.43
CA SER A 47 -0.98 -1.89 26.70
C SER A 47 -1.21 -0.60 27.51
N ARG A 48 -0.60 0.50 27.06
CA ARG A 48 -0.76 1.85 27.64
C ARG A 48 -1.62 2.78 26.80
N LYS A 49 -2.34 3.68 27.47
CA LYS A 49 -3.03 4.91 27.01
C LYS A 49 -3.05 5.17 25.50
N TYR A 50 -1.89 5.60 25.03
CA TYR A 50 -1.66 6.25 23.74
C TYR A 50 -0.64 5.44 22.94
N ALA A 51 -0.78 5.42 21.62
CA ALA A 51 0.20 4.85 20.70
C ALA A 51 0.64 5.91 19.68
N ILE A 52 1.93 5.95 19.35
CA ILE A 52 2.51 6.86 18.36
C ILE A 52 3.59 6.17 17.51
N THR A 53 3.68 6.51 16.24
CA THR A 53 4.80 6.12 15.37
C THR A 53 6.03 6.96 15.68
N ILE A 54 7.18 6.32 15.89
CA ILE A 54 8.48 6.96 16.19
C ILE A 54 9.43 6.88 14.99
N LEU A 55 9.54 5.70 14.35
CA LEU A 55 10.14 5.56 13.03
C LEU A 55 9.00 5.43 12.01
N PRO A 56 8.92 6.29 10.97
CA PRO A 56 7.91 6.19 9.93
C PRO A 56 7.74 4.77 9.42
N SER A 57 6.51 4.26 9.44
CA SER A 57 6.24 2.88 9.03
C SER A 57 6.21 2.80 7.51
N LEU A 58 7.21 2.14 6.93
CA LEU A 58 7.42 2.01 5.50
C LEU A 58 6.97 0.62 5.03
N PHE A 59 6.29 0.61 3.89
CA PHE A 59 6.03 -0.54 3.04
C PHE A 59 6.51 -0.22 1.63
N MET A 60 7.16 -1.18 0.98
CA MET A 60 7.50 -1.16 -0.44
C MET A 60 7.28 -2.54 -1.05
N PHE A 61 6.72 -2.57 -2.26
CA PHE A 61 6.64 -3.74 -3.11
C PHE A 61 6.96 -3.36 -4.56
N GLY A 62 7.60 -4.27 -5.29
CA GLY A 62 7.74 -4.22 -6.75
C GLY A 62 7.77 -5.64 -7.35
N ASN A 63 7.07 -5.87 -8.45
CA ASN A 63 7.09 -7.11 -9.23
C ASN A 63 7.17 -6.78 -10.72
N PHE A 64 8.26 -7.19 -11.37
CA PHE A 64 8.43 -7.10 -12.82
C PHE A 64 8.30 -8.48 -13.48
N GLU A 65 7.56 -8.57 -14.56
CA GLU A 65 7.23 -9.80 -15.28
C GLU A 65 7.26 -9.55 -16.81
N GLY A 66 7.63 -10.56 -17.60
CA GLY A 66 7.74 -10.47 -19.06
C GLY A 66 9.07 -11.01 -19.59
N GLU A 67 9.44 -10.67 -20.83
CA GLU A 67 10.73 -11.06 -21.44
C GLU A 67 11.85 -10.06 -21.08
N ALA A 68 11.54 -8.80 -20.80
CA ALA A 68 12.51 -7.72 -20.58
C ALA A 68 13.15 -7.72 -19.17
N GLN A 69 13.09 -8.85 -18.43
CA GLN A 69 13.56 -8.94 -17.05
C GLN A 69 15.03 -8.58 -16.88
N THR A 70 15.89 -9.01 -17.82
CA THR A 70 17.32 -8.74 -17.78
C THR A 70 17.60 -7.26 -18.07
N ALA A 71 16.97 -6.69 -19.10
CA ALA A 71 17.03 -5.26 -19.39
C ALA A 71 16.53 -4.39 -18.22
N PHE A 72 15.45 -4.81 -17.54
CA PHE A 72 14.94 -4.15 -16.35
C PHE A 72 15.91 -4.24 -15.15
N LYS A 73 16.45 -5.44 -14.83
CA LYS A 73 17.47 -5.61 -13.78
C LYS A 73 18.69 -4.74 -14.08
N LYS A 74 19.21 -4.79 -15.31
CA LYS A 74 20.37 -4.00 -15.74
C LYS A 74 20.11 -2.50 -15.62
N TYR A 75 18.95 -2.02 -16.07
CA TYR A 75 18.57 -0.62 -15.90
C TYR A 75 18.49 -0.25 -14.40
N ALA A 76 17.77 -1.02 -13.59
CA ALA A 76 17.55 -0.73 -12.17
C ALA A 76 18.86 -0.73 -11.36
N PHE A 77 19.79 -1.65 -11.66
CA PHE A 77 21.03 -1.83 -10.91
C PHE A 77 22.19 -0.96 -11.43
N THR A 78 22.27 -0.72 -12.74
CA THR A 78 23.43 -0.02 -13.37
C THR A 78 23.10 1.36 -13.95
N ARG A 79 21.82 1.67 -14.19
CA ARG A 79 21.33 2.85 -14.94
C ARG A 79 21.81 2.90 -16.40
N VAL A 80 21.93 1.71 -17.01
CA VAL A 80 22.24 1.49 -18.43
C VAL A 80 21.22 0.47 -18.95
N PHE A 81 20.64 0.71 -20.14
CA PHE A 81 19.91 -0.34 -20.85
C PHE A 81 20.89 -1.37 -21.44
N GLY A 82 20.38 -2.53 -21.83
CA GLY A 82 21.20 -3.61 -22.35
C GLY A 82 20.60 -4.97 -22.06
N ALA A 83 20.82 -5.90 -22.99
CA ALA A 83 20.45 -7.31 -22.92
C ALA A 83 18.95 -7.58 -23.02
N SER A 84 18.42 -7.39 -24.24
CA SER A 84 17.15 -7.98 -24.65
C SER A 84 17.10 -8.31 -26.15
N SER A 85 17.45 -9.55 -26.52
CA SER A 85 16.99 -10.16 -27.76
C SER A 85 15.57 -10.71 -27.54
N PHE A 86 14.56 -9.96 -27.94
CA PHE A 86 13.15 -10.36 -27.77
C PHE A 86 12.71 -11.39 -28.81
N SER A 87 11.80 -12.29 -28.42
CA SER A 87 11.18 -13.23 -29.36
C SER A 87 10.10 -12.57 -30.22
N ASP A 88 9.44 -11.54 -29.66
CA ASP A 88 8.32 -10.81 -30.24
C ASP A 88 8.29 -9.41 -29.60
N PHE A 89 8.28 -8.34 -30.40
CA PHE A 89 8.27 -6.98 -29.91
C PHE A 89 6.88 -6.50 -29.41
N SER A 90 5.80 -7.19 -29.76
CA SER A 90 4.43 -6.82 -29.38
C SER A 90 4.04 -7.26 -27.96
N LYS A 91 4.70 -8.30 -27.42
CA LYS A 91 4.50 -8.81 -26.05
C LYS A 91 4.71 -7.72 -25.01
N LYS A 92 3.93 -7.78 -23.93
CA LYS A 92 3.97 -6.82 -22.81
C LYS A 92 4.80 -7.34 -21.64
N ASN A 93 5.35 -6.40 -20.88
CA ASN A 93 6.04 -6.59 -19.61
C ASN A 93 5.28 -5.80 -18.55
N ASN A 94 4.98 -6.46 -17.43
CA ASN A 94 4.13 -6.00 -16.34
C ASN A 94 5.02 -5.58 -15.14
N LEU A 95 5.03 -4.30 -14.74
CA LEU A 95 5.72 -3.82 -13.52
C LEU A 95 4.72 -3.29 -12.50
N ILE A 96 4.33 -4.09 -11.51
CA ILE A 96 3.47 -3.66 -10.40
C ILE A 96 4.33 -3.09 -9.27
N TYR A 97 3.92 -1.97 -8.65
CA TYR A 97 4.55 -1.49 -7.41
C TYR A 97 3.56 -0.75 -6.49
N ASP A 98 3.81 -0.82 -5.18
CA ASP A 98 3.04 -0.09 -4.15
C ASP A 98 4.01 0.33 -3.04
N ALA A 99 4.03 1.61 -2.70
CA ALA A 99 4.81 2.16 -1.61
C ALA A 99 3.89 2.94 -0.68
N SER A 100 3.99 2.68 0.63
CA SER A 100 3.19 3.36 1.66
C SER A 100 4.08 3.75 2.83
N LEU A 101 4.06 5.03 3.19
CA LEU A 101 4.90 5.62 4.23
C LEU A 101 4.01 6.39 5.22
N TYR A 102 3.77 5.80 6.39
CA TYR A 102 3.16 6.50 7.53
C TYR A 102 4.22 7.39 8.20
N LEU A 103 4.22 8.69 7.90
CA LEU A 103 5.09 9.65 8.59
C LEU A 103 4.69 9.83 10.06
N PHE A 104 3.37 9.82 10.31
CA PHE A 104 2.81 10.04 11.63
C PHE A 104 1.53 9.20 11.78
N SER A 105 1.42 8.49 12.89
CA SER A 105 0.18 7.87 13.35
C SER A 105 0.10 8.04 14.85
N PHE A 106 -1.07 8.43 15.35
CA PHE A 106 -1.35 8.59 16.77
C PHE A 106 -2.73 8.01 17.09
N LYS A 107 -2.81 7.13 18.11
CA LYS A 107 -4.06 6.47 18.51
C LYS A 107 -4.26 6.54 20.02
N ILE A 108 -5.51 6.65 20.44
CA ILE A 108 -5.93 6.79 21.83
C ILE A 108 -6.95 5.69 22.15
N PHE A 109 -6.74 4.96 23.24
CA PHE A 109 -7.80 4.13 23.82
C PHE A 109 -8.69 4.96 24.75
N LYS A 110 -10.01 4.86 24.55
CA LYS A 110 -11.02 5.64 25.27
C LYS A 110 -11.64 4.85 26.43
N THR A 111 -12.23 3.68 26.17
CA THR A 111 -13.01 2.92 27.17
C THR A 111 -12.76 1.42 27.15
N THR A 112 -12.70 0.81 28.35
CA THR A 112 -12.42 -0.62 28.58
C THR A 112 -13.61 -1.54 28.30
N ASN A 113 -14.84 -1.06 28.49
CA ASN A 113 -16.06 -1.84 28.25
C ASN A 113 -16.30 -2.17 26.77
N TYR A 114 -15.87 -1.28 25.87
CA TYR A 114 -16.16 -1.35 24.43
C TYR A 114 -14.89 -1.32 23.56
N ASN A 115 -13.70 -1.48 24.15
CA ASN A 115 -12.39 -1.40 23.47
C ASN A 115 -12.32 -0.26 22.43
N ARG A 116 -12.75 0.94 22.83
CA ARG A 116 -12.87 2.08 21.92
C ARG A 116 -11.50 2.65 21.59
N GLU A 117 -11.13 2.63 20.32
CA GLU A 117 -9.92 3.28 19.82
C GLU A 117 -10.28 4.43 18.87
N ILE A 118 -9.60 5.58 19.01
CA ILE A 118 -9.70 6.70 18.07
C ILE A 118 -8.29 7.07 17.62
N GLY A 119 -8.07 7.23 16.32
CA GLY A 119 -6.77 7.53 15.74
C GLY A 119 -6.79 8.63 14.68
N ILE A 120 -5.63 9.24 14.49
CA ILE A 120 -5.30 10.14 13.39
C ILE A 120 -3.96 9.71 12.78
N SER A 121 -3.84 9.72 11.45
CA SER A 121 -2.59 9.40 10.76
C SER A 121 -2.39 10.18 9.46
N LEU A 122 -1.13 10.39 9.09
CA LEU A 122 -0.67 10.96 7.84
C LEU A 122 0.18 9.91 7.10
N LYS A 123 -0.39 9.32 6.05
CA LYS A 123 0.28 8.41 5.11
C LYS A 123 0.61 9.16 3.82
N PHE A 124 1.81 8.97 3.28
CA PHE A 124 2.06 9.14 1.85
C PHE A 124 1.91 7.77 1.20
N LYS A 125 1.22 7.69 0.06
CA LYS A 125 1.11 6.47 -0.74
C LYS A 125 1.47 6.81 -2.18
N ASP A 126 2.30 5.98 -2.80
CA ASP A 126 2.66 6.03 -4.22
C ASP A 126 2.39 4.67 -4.82
N GLU A 127 1.53 4.62 -5.83
CA GLU A 127 0.94 3.38 -6.29
C GLU A 127 0.90 3.31 -7.82
N GLY A 128 1.40 2.20 -8.38
CA GLY A 128 1.48 2.02 -9.82
C GLY A 128 1.47 0.56 -10.28
N ASN A 129 1.26 0.41 -11.57
CA ASN A 129 1.66 -0.77 -12.33
C ASN A 129 2.24 -0.23 -13.66
N ILE A 130 2.68 -1.06 -14.61
CA ILE A 130 3.11 -0.69 -15.96
C ILE A 130 2.87 -1.86 -16.92
N ASN A 131 2.30 -1.64 -18.11
CA ASN A 131 2.42 -2.58 -19.25
C ASN A 131 3.25 -2.00 -20.41
N ILE A 132 4.57 -2.25 -20.42
CA ILE A 132 5.51 -1.81 -21.49
C ILE A 132 5.66 -2.91 -22.55
N SER A 133 5.56 -2.56 -23.84
CA SER A 133 5.92 -3.49 -24.92
C SER A 133 7.42 -3.85 -24.95
N ASN A 134 7.74 -5.06 -25.43
CA ASN A 134 9.11 -5.46 -25.75
C ASN A 134 9.76 -4.51 -26.77
N GLY A 135 9.01 -3.99 -27.76
CA GLY A 135 9.50 -3.01 -28.72
C GLY A 135 9.89 -1.67 -28.09
N THR A 136 9.14 -1.17 -27.11
CA THR A 136 9.54 0.03 -26.35
C THR A 136 10.84 -0.22 -25.56
N PHE A 137 11.03 -1.41 -24.96
CA PHE A 137 12.31 -1.74 -24.33
C PHE A 137 13.46 -1.83 -25.35
N ALA A 138 13.25 -2.47 -26.50
CA ALA A 138 14.26 -2.58 -27.55
C ALA A 138 14.67 -1.20 -28.10
N LEU A 139 13.70 -0.32 -28.36
CA LEU A 139 13.94 1.04 -28.85
C LEU A 139 14.70 1.92 -27.85
N LEU A 140 14.62 1.60 -26.56
CA LEU A 140 15.37 2.25 -25.48
C LEU A 140 16.73 1.59 -25.20
N ASP A 141 16.99 0.39 -25.70
CA ASP A 141 18.31 -0.25 -25.66
C ASP A 141 19.12 0.12 -26.91
N ASP A 142 18.73 -0.42 -28.07
CA ASP A 142 19.24 -0.02 -29.38
C ASP A 142 18.17 -0.29 -30.47
N PHE A 143 17.91 0.71 -31.32
CA PHE A 143 17.01 0.57 -32.46
C PHE A 143 17.56 -0.39 -33.54
N SER A 144 18.87 -0.71 -33.54
CA SER A 144 19.47 -1.69 -34.45
C SER A 144 18.92 -3.13 -34.28
N ASN A 145 18.20 -3.40 -33.17
CA ASN A 145 17.44 -4.63 -32.98
C ASN A 145 16.28 -4.80 -33.99
N PHE A 146 15.84 -3.71 -34.62
CA PHE A 146 14.75 -3.69 -35.60
C PHE A 146 15.29 -3.97 -37.03
N LYS A 147 15.09 -5.21 -37.49
CA LYS A 147 15.62 -5.71 -38.78
C LYS A 147 14.68 -5.52 -39.98
N GLN A 148 13.45 -5.08 -39.76
CA GLN A 148 12.45 -4.82 -40.81
C GLN A 148 12.26 -3.31 -40.99
N THR A 149 11.95 -2.85 -42.21
CA THR A 149 11.75 -1.43 -42.50
C THR A 149 10.50 -0.84 -41.82
N ASN A 150 9.47 -1.64 -41.56
CA ASN A 150 8.21 -1.20 -40.96
C ASN A 150 7.76 -2.18 -39.87
N TYR A 151 7.29 -1.64 -38.74
CA TYR A 151 6.60 -2.36 -37.67
C TYR A 151 5.33 -1.61 -37.27
N SER A 152 4.29 -2.35 -36.88
CA SER A 152 3.02 -1.82 -36.35
C SER A 152 2.77 -2.33 -34.93
N ASN A 153 2.18 -1.48 -34.09
CA ASN A 153 1.75 -1.74 -32.71
C ASN A 153 2.83 -2.20 -31.71
N ILE A 154 4.09 -2.33 -32.12
CA ILE A 154 5.21 -2.79 -31.28
C ILE A 154 5.62 -1.81 -30.16
N LEU A 155 5.11 -0.57 -30.14
CA LEU A 155 5.38 0.41 -29.08
C LEU A 155 4.17 0.61 -28.14
N ASN A 156 3.04 -0.04 -28.42
CA ASN A 156 1.80 0.15 -27.66
C ASN A 156 2.01 -0.21 -26.18
N SER A 157 1.76 0.76 -25.29
CA SER A 157 2.04 0.69 -23.84
C SER A 157 1.00 1.54 -23.10
N GLU A 158 0.51 1.11 -21.93
CA GLU A 158 -0.69 1.68 -21.27
C GLU A 158 -0.47 2.17 -19.81
N GLY A 159 -1.53 2.58 -19.07
CA GLY A 159 -1.33 3.57 -17.98
C GLY A 159 -2.25 3.95 -16.79
N ILE A 160 -1.66 3.96 -15.56
CA ILE A 160 -1.94 4.75 -14.32
C ILE A 160 -0.80 4.69 -13.24
N ASN A 161 -0.45 5.82 -12.62
CA ASN A 161 0.38 5.97 -11.40
C ASN A 161 -0.30 7.07 -10.60
N GLN A 162 -0.34 6.90 -9.29
CA GLN A 162 -0.90 7.90 -8.40
C GLN A 162 -0.11 8.00 -7.09
N SER A 163 0.48 9.17 -6.83
CA SER A 163 1.09 9.50 -5.54
C SER A 163 0.25 10.55 -4.80
N TYR A 164 -0.11 10.25 -3.54
CA TYR A 164 -1.00 11.10 -2.76
C TYR A 164 -0.73 11.05 -1.25
N TRP A 165 -1.04 12.17 -0.59
CA TRP A 165 -1.13 12.26 0.86
C TRP A 165 -2.51 11.83 1.32
N GLN A 166 -2.58 11.10 2.43
CA GLN A 166 -3.79 10.61 3.07
C GLN A 166 -3.77 11.00 4.55
N LEU A 167 -4.57 12.00 4.92
CA LEU A 167 -4.86 12.36 6.30
C LEU A 167 -6.12 11.61 6.73
N ALA A 168 -5.97 10.63 7.63
CA ALA A 168 -7.04 9.73 8.02
C ALA A 168 -7.41 9.85 9.50
N LEU A 169 -8.72 9.84 9.78
CA LEU A 169 -9.32 9.63 11.10
C LEU A 169 -9.87 8.21 11.18
N ASN A 170 -9.60 7.51 12.27
CA ASN A 170 -9.96 6.11 12.52
C ASN A 170 -10.79 6.01 13.82
N TYR A 171 -11.88 5.27 13.78
CA TYR A 171 -12.71 4.93 14.95
C TYR A 171 -12.96 3.42 14.97
N ARG A 172 -12.86 2.80 16.15
CA ARG A 172 -13.09 1.38 16.37
C ARG A 172 -13.82 1.15 17.68
N GLU A 173 -14.81 0.24 17.71
CA GLU A 173 -15.36 -0.28 18.97
C GLU A 173 -15.79 -1.76 18.87
N ASN A 174 -15.75 -2.46 20.01
CA ASN A 174 -16.45 -3.72 20.21
C ASN A 174 -17.90 -3.41 20.58
N TYR A 175 -18.86 -3.86 19.76
CA TYR A 175 -20.29 -3.80 20.08
C TYR A 175 -20.65 -4.77 21.22
N ASN A 176 -20.00 -5.94 21.25
CA ASN A 176 -20.00 -6.87 22.36
C ASN A 176 -18.72 -7.73 22.34
N GLU A 177 -18.62 -8.74 23.22
CA GLU A 177 -17.47 -9.65 23.32
C GLU A 177 -17.12 -10.39 22.03
N ARG A 178 -18.05 -10.50 21.08
CA ARG A 178 -17.83 -11.19 19.79
C ARG A 178 -17.70 -10.23 18.63
N TRP A 179 -18.55 -9.21 18.55
CA TRP A 179 -18.65 -8.33 17.38
C TRP A 179 -17.85 -7.04 17.55
N GLY A 180 -16.89 -6.83 16.65
CA GLY A 180 -16.14 -5.58 16.49
C GLY A 180 -16.53 -4.84 15.21
N PHE A 181 -16.48 -3.51 15.25
CA PHE A 181 -16.68 -2.64 14.09
C PHE A 181 -15.61 -1.55 14.06
N GLY A 182 -15.17 -1.18 12.87
CA GLY A 182 -14.22 -0.09 12.66
C GLY A 182 -14.50 0.69 11.38
N ALA A 183 -14.20 1.98 11.40
CA ALA A 183 -14.33 2.89 10.27
C ALA A 183 -13.12 3.83 10.20
N LYS A 184 -12.71 4.19 8.98
CA LYS A 184 -11.65 5.17 8.70
C LYS A 184 -12.16 6.12 7.61
N ILE A 185 -12.14 7.42 7.89
CA ILE A 185 -12.46 8.47 6.91
C ILE A 185 -11.16 9.21 6.63
N SER A 186 -10.86 9.42 5.35
CA SER A 186 -9.61 10.03 4.90
C SER A 186 -9.85 11.19 3.95
N LEU A 187 -9.14 12.28 4.18
CA LEU A 187 -8.93 13.35 3.21
C LEU A 187 -7.66 13.03 2.41
N LEU A 188 -7.75 13.16 1.09
CA LEU A 188 -6.65 12.90 0.17
C LEU A 188 -6.18 14.20 -0.47
N ASN A 189 -4.87 14.34 -0.67
CA ASN A 189 -4.31 15.35 -1.56
C ASN A 189 -3.38 14.71 -2.61
N GLY A 190 -3.79 14.78 -3.87
CA GLY A 190 -3.06 14.25 -5.00
C GLY A 190 -1.80 15.06 -5.29
N SER A 191 -0.63 14.47 -5.01
CA SER A 191 0.68 15.04 -5.35
C SER A 191 0.97 14.86 -6.83
N LEU A 192 0.81 13.62 -7.31
CA LEU A 192 1.19 13.21 -8.65
C LEU A 192 0.17 12.23 -9.23
N TYR A 193 -0.14 12.41 -10.51
CA TYR A 193 -0.88 11.46 -11.31
C TYR A 193 -0.32 11.46 -12.73
N ASN A 194 -0.08 10.26 -13.26
CA ASN A 194 0.21 10.05 -14.67
C ASN A 194 -0.73 8.96 -15.22
N LYS A 195 -1.22 9.13 -16.45
CA LYS A 195 -1.85 8.06 -17.26
C LYS A 195 -1.36 8.20 -18.70
N LEU A 196 -0.70 7.19 -19.27
CA LEU A 196 -0.30 7.11 -20.68
C LEU A 196 -1.00 5.93 -21.35
N ASP A 197 -1.54 6.08 -22.55
CA ASP A 197 -2.33 5.05 -23.22
C ASP A 197 -2.03 5.11 -24.71
N ILE A 198 -1.05 4.34 -25.19
CA ILE A 198 -0.65 4.24 -26.60
C ILE A 198 -1.41 3.06 -27.21
N ASN A 199 -2.51 3.36 -27.89
CA ASN A 199 -3.44 2.37 -28.45
C ASN A 199 -3.04 1.92 -29.87
N SER A 200 -2.27 2.73 -30.59
CA SER A 200 -1.72 2.43 -31.91
C SER A 200 -0.33 3.04 -32.07
N SER A 201 0.56 2.34 -32.78
CA SER A 201 1.89 2.83 -33.09
C SER A 201 2.44 2.28 -34.40
N LYS A 202 3.37 3.02 -35.00
CA LYS A 202 4.17 2.61 -36.14
C LYS A 202 5.64 2.94 -35.87
N LEU A 203 6.54 2.07 -36.28
CA LEU A 203 7.98 2.36 -36.36
C LEU A 203 8.46 2.08 -37.78
N THR A 204 9.00 3.09 -38.44
CA THR A 204 9.69 2.98 -39.73
C THR A 204 11.19 3.14 -39.49
N ILE A 205 12.01 2.22 -39.98
CA ILE A 205 13.48 2.34 -39.96
C ILE A 205 13.91 3.00 -41.27
N ASP A 206 14.32 4.26 -41.19
CA ASP A 206 14.59 5.10 -42.37
C ASP A 206 16.06 4.98 -42.83
N SER A 207 16.99 4.77 -41.90
CA SER A 207 18.41 4.47 -42.18
C SER A 207 19.11 3.86 -40.96
N ASP A 208 20.35 3.40 -41.13
CA ASP A 208 21.28 3.01 -40.04
C ASP A 208 21.58 4.15 -39.03
N THR A 209 21.01 5.35 -39.25
CA THR A 209 21.16 6.52 -38.38
C THR A 209 19.82 7.16 -37.98
N SER A 210 18.66 6.68 -38.46
CA SER A 210 17.38 7.36 -38.26
C SER A 210 16.17 6.41 -38.33
N TYR A 211 15.17 6.69 -37.50
CA TYR A 211 13.86 6.05 -37.57
C TYR A 211 12.76 7.09 -37.38
N THR A 212 11.56 6.79 -37.88
CA THR A 212 10.36 7.59 -37.71
C THR A 212 9.33 6.79 -36.92
N ALA A 213 8.93 7.31 -35.77
CA ALA A 213 7.93 6.72 -34.90
C ALA A 213 6.61 7.50 -35.01
N GLY A 214 5.53 6.81 -35.36
CA GLY A 214 4.15 7.31 -35.26
C GLY A 214 3.52 6.77 -33.98
N LEU A 215 2.94 7.65 -33.17
CA LEU A 215 2.27 7.28 -31.92
C LEU A 215 0.88 7.92 -31.87
N GLN A 216 -0.13 7.10 -31.57
CA GLN A 216 -1.50 7.53 -31.31
C GLN A 216 -1.88 7.14 -29.88
N GLY A 217 -2.57 8.02 -29.15
CA GLY A 217 -2.93 7.75 -27.78
C GLY A 217 -3.32 8.96 -26.93
N GLN A 218 -3.42 8.71 -25.62
CA GLN A 218 -3.72 9.74 -24.62
C GLN A 218 -2.70 9.73 -23.49
N TYR A 219 -2.20 10.91 -23.11
CA TYR A 219 -1.45 11.13 -21.87
C TYR A 219 -2.21 12.10 -20.96
N LYS A 220 -2.22 11.86 -19.65
CA LYS A 220 -2.73 12.77 -18.61
C LYS A 220 -1.66 12.92 -17.55
N SER A 221 -1.33 14.15 -17.16
CA SER A 221 -0.35 14.45 -16.11
C SER A 221 -0.86 15.54 -15.18
N SER A 222 -0.69 15.36 -13.87
CA SER A 222 -1.00 16.40 -12.87
C SER A 222 0.02 17.55 -12.82
N PHE A 223 1.10 17.47 -13.60
CA PHE A 223 2.19 18.45 -13.63
C PHE A 223 2.72 18.77 -15.04
N GLY A 224 2.04 18.29 -16.09
CA GLY A 224 2.43 18.44 -17.49
C GLY A 224 3.66 17.61 -17.88
N THR A 225 4.46 18.19 -18.77
CA THR A 225 5.76 17.69 -19.28
C THR A 225 6.97 18.19 -18.48
N ASP A 226 6.76 19.12 -17.54
CA ASP A 226 7.80 19.64 -16.63
C ASP A 226 8.63 18.52 -15.95
N ASN A 227 9.89 18.84 -15.63
CA ASN A 227 10.66 18.04 -14.68
C ASN A 227 9.95 17.90 -13.32
N LEU A 228 10.06 16.70 -12.73
CA LEU A 228 9.67 16.46 -11.34
C LEU A 228 10.65 17.15 -10.39
N SER A 229 10.13 18.01 -9.52
CA SER A 229 10.83 18.51 -8.34
C SER A 229 10.24 17.89 -7.07
N TYR A 230 11.05 17.76 -6.01
CA TYR A 230 10.54 17.32 -4.70
C TYR A 230 9.39 18.20 -4.19
N SER A 231 9.40 19.50 -4.51
CA SER A 231 8.32 20.43 -4.20
C SER A 231 6.96 20.12 -4.87
N LYS A 232 6.92 19.28 -5.92
CA LYS A 232 5.67 18.76 -6.50
C LYS A 232 5.11 17.54 -5.74
N LEU A 233 5.95 16.85 -4.96
CA LEU A 233 5.53 15.70 -4.13
C LEU A 233 4.94 16.14 -2.78
N LEU A 234 5.26 17.35 -2.31
CA LEU A 234 4.71 17.94 -1.09
C LEU A 234 3.20 18.23 -1.22
N PRO A 235 2.44 18.30 -0.09
CA PRO A 235 1.02 18.63 -0.12
C PRO A 235 0.78 19.99 -0.80
N ASN A 236 -0.02 19.98 -1.85
CA ASN A 236 -0.24 21.12 -2.76
C ASN A 236 -1.61 21.78 -2.62
N LEU A 237 -2.56 21.12 -1.93
CA LEU A 237 -3.95 21.55 -1.70
C LEU A 237 -4.73 21.97 -2.97
N LYS A 238 -4.36 21.45 -4.14
CA LYS A 238 -5.03 21.70 -5.45
C LYS A 238 -5.90 20.53 -5.87
N ASN A 239 -5.40 19.31 -5.69
CA ASN A 239 -6.07 18.07 -6.09
C ASN A 239 -6.60 17.38 -4.84
N PHE A 240 -7.90 17.45 -4.57
CA PHE A 240 -8.51 16.93 -3.35
C PHE A 240 -9.28 15.64 -3.61
N GLY A 241 -9.26 14.72 -2.65
CA GLY A 241 -10.04 13.49 -2.69
C GLY A 241 -10.54 13.08 -1.32
N THR A 242 -11.36 12.04 -1.30
CA THR A 242 -11.83 11.41 -0.07
C THR A 242 -11.78 9.90 -0.20
N ALA A 243 -11.60 9.21 0.92
CA ALA A 243 -11.68 7.76 1.00
C ALA A 243 -12.31 7.30 2.31
N ILE A 244 -13.08 6.21 2.23
CA ILE A 244 -13.65 5.51 3.38
C ILE A 244 -13.04 4.11 3.45
N SER A 245 -12.80 3.61 4.67
CA SER A 245 -12.59 2.19 4.92
C SER A 245 -13.52 1.76 6.05
N ALA A 246 -13.99 0.53 5.99
CA ALA A 246 -14.85 -0.05 7.01
C ALA A 246 -14.48 -1.51 7.24
N GLY A 247 -14.65 -1.99 8.47
CA GLY A 247 -14.42 -3.38 8.82
C GLY A 247 -15.37 -3.87 9.91
N ALA A 248 -15.67 -5.16 9.85
CA ALA A 248 -16.41 -5.88 10.88
C ALA A 248 -15.62 -7.14 11.26
N SER A 249 -15.72 -7.55 12.53
CA SER A 249 -15.09 -8.77 13.03
C SER A 249 -16.00 -9.56 13.96
N TYR A 250 -15.80 -10.87 13.98
CA TYR A 250 -16.52 -11.83 14.80
C TYR A 250 -15.56 -12.79 15.50
N THR A 251 -15.62 -12.80 16.83
CA THR A 251 -14.91 -13.77 17.68
C THR A 251 -15.89 -14.83 18.17
N SER A 252 -15.64 -16.09 17.81
CA SER A 252 -16.41 -17.24 18.29
C SER A 252 -16.10 -17.57 19.76
N LYS A 253 -17.00 -18.30 20.44
CA LYS A 253 -16.74 -18.83 21.80
C LYS A 253 -15.46 -19.67 21.89
N ASN A 254 -15.05 -20.29 20.78
CA ASN A 254 -13.91 -21.21 20.71
C ASN A 254 -12.59 -20.49 20.37
N GLY A 255 -12.61 -19.14 20.32
CA GLY A 255 -11.42 -18.32 20.04
C GLY A 255 -10.96 -18.33 18.58
N ILE A 256 -11.80 -18.79 17.64
CA ILE A 256 -11.63 -18.48 16.21
C ILE A 256 -12.11 -17.04 16.00
N TYR A 257 -11.27 -16.21 15.38
CA TYR A 257 -11.56 -14.83 14.99
C TYR A 257 -11.71 -14.74 13.47
N LEU A 258 -12.68 -13.96 13.01
CA LEU A 258 -12.91 -13.63 11.61
C LEU A 258 -12.97 -12.10 11.46
N SER A 259 -12.40 -11.53 10.41
CA SER A 259 -12.65 -10.14 10.03
C SER A 259 -12.80 -9.96 8.52
N LEU A 260 -13.62 -8.96 8.15
CA LEU A 260 -13.80 -8.51 6.77
C LEU A 260 -13.60 -6.99 6.75
N ASN A 261 -12.68 -6.53 5.91
CA ASN A 261 -12.32 -5.12 5.76
C ASN A 261 -12.44 -4.70 4.29
N ILE A 262 -13.00 -3.52 4.04
CA ILE A 262 -12.91 -2.80 2.76
C ILE A 262 -12.02 -1.58 3.03
N ARG A 263 -10.89 -1.48 2.33
CA ARG A 263 -9.86 -0.46 2.52
C ARG A 263 -9.79 0.50 1.35
N ASP A 264 -9.63 1.78 1.70
CA ASP A 264 -9.44 2.92 0.81
C ASP A 264 -10.42 2.89 -0.40
N LEU A 265 -11.73 2.86 -0.14
CA LEU A 265 -12.77 3.13 -1.13
C LEU A 265 -12.91 4.64 -1.33
N GLY A 266 -12.45 5.16 -2.48
CA GLY A 266 -12.36 6.61 -2.68
C GLY A 266 -11.88 7.05 -4.06
N PHE A 267 -11.74 8.37 -4.21
CA PHE A 267 -11.32 9.01 -5.45
C PHE A 267 -10.54 10.30 -5.17
N ILE A 268 -9.78 10.77 -6.15
CA ILE A 268 -9.13 12.10 -6.16
C ILE A 268 -9.65 12.91 -7.34
N HIS A 269 -10.02 14.17 -7.08
CA HIS A 269 -10.27 15.19 -8.08
C HIS A 269 -8.97 15.89 -8.45
N TRP A 270 -8.63 15.89 -9.73
CA TRP A 270 -7.47 16.56 -10.30
C TRP A 270 -7.91 17.90 -10.89
N SER A 271 -7.28 18.98 -10.44
CA SER A 271 -7.66 20.35 -10.79
C SER A 271 -7.37 20.67 -12.27
N LYS A 272 -7.98 21.75 -12.79
CA LYS A 272 -7.75 22.29 -14.15
C LYS A 272 -6.31 22.78 -14.45
N LYS A 273 -5.34 22.50 -13.56
CA LYS A 273 -3.90 22.64 -13.82
C LYS A 273 -3.23 21.31 -14.21
N SER A 274 -4.03 20.25 -14.30
CA SER A 274 -3.64 18.97 -14.87
C SER A 274 -3.83 19.04 -16.38
N SER A 275 -2.88 18.48 -17.12
CA SER A 275 -2.89 18.50 -18.57
C SER A 275 -3.30 17.14 -19.13
N VAL A 276 -4.12 17.18 -20.18
CA VAL A 276 -4.51 16.04 -21.00
C VAL A 276 -3.94 16.29 -22.39
N TYR A 277 -3.45 15.22 -23.01
CA TYR A 277 -2.70 15.26 -24.25
C TYR A 277 -3.25 14.16 -25.15
N ASN A 278 -3.95 14.51 -26.22
CA ASN A 278 -4.51 13.56 -27.18
C ASN A 278 -3.67 13.60 -28.45
N PHE A 279 -2.71 12.69 -28.57
CA PHE A 279 -1.69 12.71 -29.60
C PHE A 279 -1.98 11.69 -30.71
N ASP A 280 -1.69 12.08 -31.95
CA ASP A 280 -1.77 11.24 -33.15
C ASP A 280 -0.83 11.83 -34.20
N ASP A 281 0.48 11.59 -34.04
CA ASP A 281 1.52 12.30 -34.78
C ASP A 281 2.80 11.45 -34.97
N ASN A 282 3.64 11.85 -35.92
CA ASN A 282 4.85 11.16 -36.34
C ASN A 282 6.10 12.01 -36.08
N PHE A 283 7.19 11.39 -35.60
CA PHE A 283 8.46 12.05 -35.38
C PHE A 283 9.67 11.22 -35.81
N THR A 284 10.61 11.86 -36.51
CA THR A 284 11.89 11.27 -36.87
C THR A 284 12.94 11.52 -35.79
N VAL A 285 13.67 10.48 -35.39
CA VAL A 285 14.77 10.53 -34.43
C VAL A 285 16.10 10.40 -35.17
N ASN A 286 16.70 11.55 -35.48
CA ASN A 286 17.98 11.61 -36.20
C ASN A 286 19.19 11.26 -35.32
N GLY A 287 20.16 10.57 -35.91
CA GLY A 287 21.36 10.06 -35.23
C GLY A 287 21.02 8.99 -34.19
N ALA A 288 20.04 8.12 -34.44
CA ALA A 288 19.58 7.08 -33.51
C ALA A 288 20.70 6.14 -33.02
N ASN A 289 21.74 5.91 -33.82
CA ASN A 289 22.94 5.13 -33.45
C ASN A 289 23.97 5.88 -32.57
N ARG A 290 23.75 7.16 -32.25
CA ARG A 290 24.69 7.98 -31.45
C ARG A 290 24.28 8.04 -29.99
N LEU A 291 25.26 8.22 -29.10
CA LEU A 291 25.03 8.42 -27.66
C LEU A 291 23.89 9.43 -27.37
N GLY A 292 23.02 9.05 -26.42
CA GLY A 292 21.87 9.85 -26.01
C GLY A 292 20.66 9.81 -26.96
N ALA A 293 20.54 8.78 -27.80
CA ALA A 293 19.38 8.55 -28.67
C ALA A 293 18.05 8.64 -27.92
N ASN A 294 17.95 8.00 -26.75
CA ASN A 294 16.78 8.05 -25.87
C ASN A 294 16.40 9.50 -25.51
N ASN A 295 17.38 10.38 -25.25
CA ASN A 295 17.08 11.79 -24.96
C ASN A 295 16.49 12.50 -26.19
N ARG A 296 16.92 12.13 -27.40
CA ARG A 296 16.35 12.67 -28.66
C ARG A 296 14.92 12.17 -28.86
N PHE A 297 14.68 10.86 -28.70
CA PHE A 297 13.35 10.25 -28.69
C PHE A 297 12.40 10.96 -27.71
N PHE A 298 12.76 11.05 -26.42
CA PHE A 298 11.93 11.73 -25.43
C PHE A 298 11.71 13.21 -25.77
N SER A 299 12.72 13.94 -26.25
CA SER A 299 12.56 15.35 -26.64
C SER A 299 11.74 15.58 -27.91
N SER A 300 11.53 14.56 -28.74
CA SER A 300 10.61 14.61 -29.88
C SER A 300 9.19 14.24 -29.45
N PHE A 301 9.04 13.21 -28.61
CA PHE A 301 7.74 12.84 -28.03
C PHE A 301 7.16 13.96 -27.13
N GLU A 302 8.00 14.65 -26.35
CA GLU A 302 7.62 15.81 -25.54
C GLU A 302 7.02 16.95 -26.39
N LYS A 303 7.48 17.14 -27.64
CA LYS A 303 6.91 18.14 -28.55
C LYS A 303 5.50 17.75 -29.02
N ILE A 304 5.29 16.49 -29.37
CA ILE A 304 3.98 15.96 -29.76
C ILE A 304 2.97 16.11 -28.61
N LEU A 305 3.41 15.84 -27.38
CA LEU A 305 2.60 16.13 -26.19
C LEU A 305 2.30 17.63 -26.11
N ASN A 306 3.30 18.51 -26.12
CA ASN A 306 3.09 19.96 -25.96
C ASN A 306 2.20 20.59 -27.07
N VAL A 307 2.11 20.00 -28.27
CA VAL A 307 1.16 20.41 -29.33
C VAL A 307 -0.29 19.99 -29.04
N SER A 308 -0.50 18.86 -28.36
CA SER A 308 -1.83 18.26 -28.12
C SER A 308 -2.44 18.60 -26.75
N GLN A 309 -1.92 19.61 -26.06
CA GLN A 309 -2.24 19.93 -24.66
C GLN A 309 -3.58 20.64 -24.46
N SER A 310 -4.54 19.96 -23.82
CA SER A 310 -5.66 20.59 -23.12
C SER A 310 -5.40 20.65 -21.60
N ASN A 311 -6.03 21.59 -20.90
CA ASN A 311 -5.99 21.68 -19.43
C ASN A 311 -7.38 21.40 -18.86
N GLU A 312 -7.52 20.24 -18.23
CA GLU A 312 -8.80 19.63 -17.86
C GLU A 312 -8.80 19.23 -16.39
N ASN A 313 -9.99 19.20 -15.78
CA ASN A 313 -10.19 18.54 -14.49
C ASN A 313 -10.79 17.15 -14.69
N PHE A 314 -10.30 16.17 -13.94
CA PHE A 314 -10.76 14.78 -14.03
C PHE A 314 -10.77 14.11 -12.65
N TYR A 315 -11.34 12.92 -12.58
CA TYR A 315 -11.33 12.09 -11.37
C TYR A 315 -10.52 10.82 -11.61
N SER A 316 -9.84 10.34 -10.58
CA SER A 316 -9.24 9.01 -10.56
C SER A 316 -9.68 8.25 -9.31
N LEU A 317 -9.86 6.93 -9.44
CA LEU A 317 -10.05 6.03 -8.31
C LEU A 317 -8.69 5.71 -7.68
N ILE A 318 -8.65 5.54 -6.36
CA ILE A 318 -7.51 4.91 -5.66
C ILE A 318 -7.69 3.39 -5.65
N ASP A 319 -6.63 2.62 -5.39
CA ASP A 319 -6.78 1.16 -5.28
C ASP A 319 -7.52 0.74 -4.01
N THR A 320 -8.81 0.46 -4.16
CA THR A 320 -9.67 -0.13 -3.14
C THR A 320 -9.36 -1.62 -2.99
N LYS A 321 -9.18 -2.08 -1.74
CA LYS A 321 -8.77 -3.46 -1.43
C LYS A 321 -9.71 -4.10 -0.41
N THR A 322 -10.26 -5.27 -0.73
CA THR A 322 -11.07 -6.08 0.17
C THR A 322 -10.20 -7.15 0.81
N THR A 323 -10.22 -7.26 2.14
CA THR A 323 -9.42 -8.22 2.91
C THR A 323 -10.33 -9.02 3.84
N PHE A 324 -10.29 -10.35 3.71
CA PHE A 324 -10.87 -11.30 4.66
C PHE A 324 -9.74 -11.97 5.46
N THR A 325 -9.92 -12.08 6.77
CA THR A 325 -8.96 -12.71 7.68
C THR A 325 -9.69 -13.73 8.55
N ALA A 326 -9.08 -14.89 8.76
CA ALA A 326 -9.53 -15.89 9.71
C ALA A 326 -8.34 -16.39 10.54
N SER A 327 -8.40 -16.29 11.86
CA SER A 327 -7.29 -16.66 12.73
C SER A 327 -7.71 -17.52 13.93
N LYS A 328 -6.73 -18.26 14.46
CA LYS A 328 -6.83 -18.98 15.72
C LYS A 328 -5.52 -18.86 16.48
N ASP A 329 -5.63 -18.42 17.73
CA ASP A 329 -4.50 -18.35 18.68
C ASP A 329 -4.41 -19.64 19.51
N PHE A 330 -3.18 -20.08 19.76
CA PHE A 330 -2.77 -21.24 20.56
C PHE A 330 -1.59 -20.85 21.48
N ASP A 331 -1.68 -19.64 22.04
CA ASP A 331 -0.74 -18.98 22.97
C ASP A 331 0.68 -18.76 22.43
N PHE A 332 1.47 -19.81 22.23
CA PHE A 332 2.81 -19.73 21.64
C PHE A 332 2.79 -19.67 20.11
N TYR A 333 1.65 -20.03 19.50
CA TYR A 333 1.47 -20.15 18.06
C TYR A 333 0.14 -19.54 17.64
N GLN A 334 0.13 -18.76 16.56
CA GLN A 334 -1.09 -18.23 15.97
C GLN A 334 -1.07 -18.44 14.46
N SER A 335 -2.10 -19.11 13.96
CA SER A 335 -2.30 -19.30 12.52
C SER A 335 -3.37 -18.32 12.04
N THR A 336 -3.07 -17.58 10.97
CA THR A 336 -3.93 -16.56 10.38
C THR A 336 -4.00 -16.75 8.87
N PHE A 337 -5.13 -17.22 8.37
CA PHE A 337 -5.46 -17.18 6.95
C PHE A 337 -5.83 -15.75 6.55
N VAL A 338 -5.29 -15.28 5.42
CA VAL A 338 -5.60 -13.98 4.82
C VAL A 338 -5.94 -14.20 3.36
N PHE A 339 -7.09 -13.68 2.93
CA PHE A 339 -7.42 -13.45 1.52
C PHE A 339 -7.51 -11.94 1.28
N ASN A 340 -6.74 -11.43 0.33
CA ASN A 340 -6.78 -10.02 -0.06
C ASN A 340 -6.97 -9.86 -1.57
N LYS A 341 -7.83 -8.94 -1.98
CA LYS A 341 -8.20 -8.72 -3.38
C LYS A 341 -8.41 -7.22 -3.66
N SER A 342 -7.67 -6.67 -4.62
CA SER A 342 -8.02 -5.35 -5.17
C SER A 342 -9.37 -5.43 -5.89
N THR A 343 -10.25 -4.43 -5.67
CA THR A 343 -11.60 -4.38 -6.22
C THR A 343 -11.62 -4.20 -7.74
N PHE A 344 -10.70 -3.41 -8.29
CA PHE A 344 -10.73 -3.01 -9.70
C PHE A 344 -9.76 -3.77 -10.61
N ASN A 345 -8.85 -4.55 -10.03
CA ASN A 345 -7.65 -5.08 -10.70
C ASN A 345 -7.69 -6.62 -10.70
N LYS A 346 -6.89 -7.31 -11.53
CA LYS A 346 -6.86 -8.79 -11.49
C LYS A 346 -6.21 -9.32 -10.21
N ALA A 347 -5.17 -8.64 -9.74
CA ALA A 347 -4.32 -9.08 -8.64
C ALA A 347 -5.03 -9.23 -7.28
N GLY A 348 -4.44 -10.09 -6.45
CA GLY A 348 -4.87 -10.50 -5.13
C GLY A 348 -3.94 -11.59 -4.60
N GLN A 349 -4.03 -11.91 -3.32
CA GLN A 349 -3.10 -12.80 -2.62
C GLN A 349 -3.86 -13.65 -1.60
N ILE A 350 -3.43 -14.91 -1.46
CA ILE A 350 -3.84 -15.84 -0.40
C ILE A 350 -2.60 -16.14 0.44
N ALA A 351 -2.66 -15.91 1.74
CA ALA A 351 -1.54 -16.12 2.66
C ALA A 351 -1.98 -16.96 3.87
N LEU A 352 -1.12 -17.86 4.32
CA LEU A 352 -1.22 -18.46 5.64
C LEU A 352 -0.09 -17.91 6.51
N VAL A 353 -0.41 -16.97 7.38
CA VAL A 353 0.54 -16.31 8.28
C VAL A 353 0.68 -17.14 9.56
N ASN A 354 1.90 -17.63 9.83
CA ASN A 354 2.19 -18.54 10.94
C ASN A 354 3.12 -17.84 11.93
N ASN A 355 2.54 -17.30 13.01
CA ASN A 355 3.21 -16.48 14.01
C ASN A 355 3.64 -17.33 15.21
N PHE A 356 4.94 -17.30 15.55
CA PHE A 356 5.53 -17.98 16.69
C PHE A 356 5.96 -16.97 17.76
N LYS A 357 5.29 -17.01 18.92
CA LYS A 357 5.37 -16.03 20.00
C LYS A 357 6.22 -16.57 21.16
N LYS A 358 7.18 -15.79 21.64
CA LYS A 358 7.94 -16.07 22.86
C LYS A 358 8.31 -14.78 23.59
N ASN A 359 7.69 -14.55 24.74
CA ASN A 359 7.77 -13.31 25.50
C ASN A 359 7.40 -12.10 24.61
N ALA A 360 8.31 -11.14 24.42
CA ALA A 360 8.10 -10.00 23.52
C ALA A 360 8.44 -10.29 22.04
N PHE A 361 9.01 -11.46 21.71
CA PHE A 361 9.41 -11.79 20.34
C PHE A 361 8.27 -12.50 19.61
N ASN A 362 8.05 -12.14 18.35
CA ASN A 362 7.18 -12.81 17.41
C ASN A 362 7.92 -12.99 16.08
N ILE A 363 7.93 -14.22 15.55
CA ILE A 363 8.57 -14.57 14.27
C ILE A 363 7.51 -15.20 13.38
N SER A 364 7.40 -14.74 12.14
CA SER A 364 6.39 -15.22 11.19
C SER A 364 7.02 -15.95 10.00
N ILE A 365 6.38 -17.05 9.55
CA ILE A 365 6.73 -17.78 8.32
C ILE A 365 5.46 -17.95 7.48
N ASN A 366 5.43 -17.29 6.33
CA ASN A 366 4.18 -16.95 5.64
C ASN A 366 4.21 -17.46 4.18
N PRO A 367 3.88 -18.75 3.92
CA PRO A 367 3.65 -19.24 2.57
C PRO A 367 2.45 -18.52 1.94
N VAL A 368 2.66 -17.99 0.74
CA VAL A 368 1.70 -17.13 0.04
C VAL A 368 1.58 -17.54 -1.42
N TYR A 369 0.35 -17.55 -1.90
CA TYR A 369 0.02 -17.67 -3.32
C TYR A 369 -0.45 -16.31 -3.84
N ASP A 370 0.33 -15.72 -4.73
CA ASP A 370 0.00 -14.49 -5.43
C ASP A 370 -0.74 -14.81 -6.73
N LEU A 371 -1.90 -14.19 -6.97
CA LEU A 371 -2.73 -14.46 -8.15
C LEU A 371 -2.12 -13.94 -9.47
N VAL A 372 -0.93 -13.34 -9.43
CA VAL A 372 -0.15 -12.88 -10.59
C VAL A 372 1.25 -13.51 -10.60
N SER A 373 1.92 -13.66 -9.46
CA SER A 373 3.33 -14.10 -9.39
C SER A 373 3.59 -15.41 -8.64
N ASP A 374 2.60 -16.30 -8.59
CA ASP A 374 2.69 -17.65 -8.02
C ASP A 374 3.13 -17.69 -6.53
N TRP A 375 3.73 -18.81 -6.13
CA TRP A 375 4.17 -19.06 -4.76
C TRP A 375 5.33 -18.18 -4.33
N ASN A 376 5.18 -17.64 -3.12
CA ASN A 376 6.15 -16.82 -2.41
C ASN A 376 6.26 -17.28 -0.95
N LEU A 377 7.37 -16.93 -0.31
CA LEU A 377 7.58 -17.11 1.13
C LEU A 377 7.88 -15.76 1.76
N GLY A 378 6.94 -15.27 2.57
CA GLY A 378 7.14 -14.12 3.43
C GLY A 378 7.70 -14.52 4.80
N SER A 379 8.38 -13.60 5.46
CA SER A 379 8.80 -13.74 6.85
C SER A 379 8.94 -12.38 7.54
N GLN A 380 8.70 -12.37 8.85
CA GLN A 380 8.73 -11.20 9.70
C GLN A 380 9.47 -11.50 10.99
N PHE A 381 10.21 -10.51 11.47
CA PHE A 381 10.67 -10.42 12.84
C PHE A 381 9.98 -9.23 13.52
N MET A 382 9.41 -9.46 14.70
CA MET A 382 8.68 -8.46 15.47
C MET A 382 9.06 -8.53 16.95
N ILE A 383 9.25 -7.38 17.57
CA ILE A 383 9.35 -7.22 19.03
C ILE A 383 8.12 -6.43 19.47
N LYS A 384 7.17 -7.10 20.14
CA LYS A 384 5.90 -6.54 20.61
C LYS A 384 5.85 -6.56 22.14
N SER A 385 5.72 -5.38 22.75
CA SER A 385 5.78 -5.20 24.20
C SER A 385 4.66 -4.25 24.69
N PRO A 386 4.45 -4.10 26.01
CA PRO A 386 3.51 -3.12 26.58
C PRO A 386 3.71 -1.67 26.11
N ASN A 387 4.97 -1.31 25.82
CA ASN A 387 5.43 0.05 25.62
C ASN A 387 5.96 0.33 24.21
N ALA A 388 6.25 -0.69 23.40
CA ALA A 388 6.91 -0.53 22.10
C ALA A 388 6.62 -1.71 21.16
N GLU A 389 6.54 -1.41 19.86
CA GLU A 389 6.38 -2.36 18.77
C GLU A 389 7.42 -2.04 17.68
N PHE A 390 8.41 -2.92 17.51
CA PHE A 390 9.29 -2.94 16.34
C PHE A 390 8.89 -4.09 15.43
N TYR A 391 8.90 -3.88 14.12
CA TYR A 391 8.79 -4.97 13.14
C TYR A 391 9.63 -4.67 11.91
N ILE A 392 10.12 -5.73 11.27
CA ILE A 392 10.83 -5.72 10.00
C ILE A 392 10.56 -7.03 9.26
N GLY A 393 10.56 -7.01 7.92
CA GLY A 393 10.43 -8.23 7.14
C GLY A 393 10.23 -8.01 5.65
N SER A 394 9.85 -9.09 4.98
CA SER A 394 9.58 -9.15 3.56
C SER A 394 8.48 -10.17 3.29
N ASP A 395 7.51 -9.81 2.46
CA ASP A 395 6.47 -10.75 2.00
C ASP A 395 6.98 -11.65 0.84
N GLN A 396 8.21 -11.42 0.37
CA GLN A 396 8.87 -12.18 -0.70
C GLN A 396 10.37 -12.32 -0.40
N VAL A 397 10.74 -13.13 0.60
CA VAL A 397 12.09 -13.16 1.20
C VAL A 397 13.19 -13.45 0.17
N PHE A 398 13.08 -14.55 -0.59
CA PHE A 398 14.13 -14.93 -1.54
C PHE A 398 14.24 -13.96 -2.73
N PRO A 399 13.15 -13.56 -3.42
CA PRO A 399 13.27 -12.56 -4.48
C PRO A 399 13.84 -11.23 -3.98
N THR A 400 13.39 -10.76 -2.81
CA THR A 400 13.92 -9.54 -2.16
C THR A 400 15.42 -9.63 -1.89
N TYR A 401 15.90 -10.77 -1.38
CA TYR A 401 17.33 -10.99 -1.17
C TYR A 401 18.11 -10.91 -2.48
N TYR A 402 17.65 -11.60 -3.53
CA TYR A 402 18.33 -11.59 -4.82
C TYR A 402 18.31 -10.22 -5.51
N PHE A 403 17.16 -9.53 -5.51
CA PHE A 403 17.02 -8.18 -6.07
C PHE A 403 17.91 -7.18 -5.33
N SER A 404 17.90 -7.19 -3.99
CA SER A 404 18.76 -6.31 -3.18
C SER A 404 20.24 -6.61 -3.40
N LYS A 405 20.63 -7.89 -3.49
CA LYS A 405 22.01 -8.30 -3.78
C LYS A 405 22.45 -7.88 -5.18
N GLY A 406 21.60 -8.06 -6.19
CA GLY A 406 21.83 -7.60 -7.56
C GLY A 406 22.00 -6.09 -7.65
N PHE A 407 21.15 -5.32 -6.96
CA PHE A 407 21.25 -3.86 -6.86
C PHE A 407 22.54 -3.40 -6.18
N ILE A 408 22.90 -3.97 -5.02
CA ILE A 408 24.10 -3.60 -4.26
C ILE A 408 25.38 -3.95 -5.04
N THR A 409 25.44 -5.13 -5.64
CA THR A 409 26.61 -5.60 -6.42
C THR A 409 26.63 -5.11 -7.87
N LYS A 410 25.56 -4.44 -8.32
CA LYS A 410 25.35 -3.96 -9.70
C LYS A 410 25.45 -5.07 -10.76
N ASN A 411 24.88 -6.23 -10.48
CA ASN A 411 24.91 -7.42 -11.34
C ASN A 411 23.50 -7.93 -11.65
N GLU A 412 23.07 -7.78 -12.91
CA GLU A 412 21.75 -8.18 -13.41
C GLU A 412 21.52 -9.69 -13.43
N ASN A 413 22.59 -10.49 -13.37
CA ASN A 413 22.53 -11.96 -13.42
C ASN A 413 22.23 -12.60 -12.05
N ILE A 414 22.05 -11.81 -10.99
CA ILE A 414 21.73 -12.34 -9.66
C ILE A 414 20.23 -12.59 -9.51
N GLY A 415 19.89 -13.86 -9.29
CA GLY A 415 18.52 -14.33 -9.04
C GLY A 415 17.79 -14.71 -10.32
N ASN A 416 17.35 -15.96 -10.39
CA ASN A 416 16.60 -16.48 -11.53
C ASN A 416 15.14 -16.00 -11.50
N GLY A 417 14.58 -15.69 -12.67
CA GLY A 417 13.19 -15.27 -12.83
C GLY A 417 12.89 -13.83 -12.37
N ASN A 418 11.58 -13.58 -12.23
CA ASN A 418 10.95 -12.27 -12.14
C ASN A 418 11.61 -11.34 -11.09
N PRO A 419 12.14 -10.16 -11.48
CA PRO A 419 12.65 -9.17 -10.56
C PRO A 419 11.56 -8.72 -9.58
N ARG A 420 11.72 -9.10 -8.31
CA ARG A 420 10.71 -8.90 -7.26
C ARG A 420 11.34 -8.40 -5.96
N LEU A 421 10.61 -7.52 -5.27
CA LEU A 421 11.01 -6.87 -4.03
C LEU A 421 9.78 -6.69 -3.14
N SER A 422 9.92 -7.05 -1.87
CA SER A 422 8.98 -6.66 -0.81
C SER A 422 9.77 -6.32 0.45
N PHE A 423 9.47 -5.19 1.07
CA PHE A 423 10.10 -4.77 2.33
C PHE A 423 9.12 -3.98 3.19
N PHE A 424 9.14 -4.24 4.50
CA PHE A 424 8.44 -3.43 5.47
C PHE A 424 9.24 -3.25 6.76
N ILE A 425 9.08 -2.08 7.40
CA ILE A 425 9.69 -1.75 8.69
C ILE A 425 8.86 -0.70 9.44
N GLY A 426 8.87 -0.74 10.77
CA GLY A 426 8.29 0.33 11.58
C GLY A 426 8.66 0.23 13.06
N LEU A 427 8.65 1.38 13.75
CA LEU A 427 8.79 1.46 15.21
C LEU A 427 7.70 2.35 15.80
N ASN A 428 6.89 1.79 16.69
CA ASN A 428 5.81 2.49 17.38
C ASN A 428 6.00 2.39 18.90
N MET A 429 5.64 3.43 19.64
CA MET A 429 5.70 3.49 21.10
C MET A 429 4.30 3.62 21.69
N LYS A 430 4.04 2.92 22.79
CA LYS A 430 2.82 3.00 23.60
C LYS A 430 3.14 3.60 24.96
N PHE A 431 2.41 4.64 25.37
CA PHE A 431 2.75 5.46 26.54
C PHE A 431 1.51 5.97 27.30
N GLY A 432 1.75 6.63 28.44
CA GLY A 432 0.72 7.02 29.40
C GLY A 432 0.34 5.93 30.40
N LYS A 433 -0.82 6.06 31.03
CA LYS A 433 -1.34 5.13 32.04
C LYS A 433 -1.56 3.72 31.44
N LYS A 434 -1.36 2.67 32.24
CA LYS A 434 -1.68 1.30 31.85
C LYS A 434 -3.19 1.17 31.61
N MET A 435 -3.60 0.35 30.64
CA MET A 435 -4.99 -0.08 30.54
C MET A 435 -5.20 -1.27 31.45
N GLN A 436 -6.16 -1.17 32.35
CA GLN A 436 -6.58 -2.24 33.25
C GLN A 436 -8.06 -2.54 33.02
N ASP A 437 -8.46 -3.79 33.12
CA ASP A 437 -9.89 -4.10 33.21
C ASP A 437 -10.46 -3.68 34.57
N ILE A 438 -11.77 -3.44 34.64
CA ILE A 438 -12.40 -2.71 35.78
C ILE A 438 -12.16 -3.38 37.14
N GLY A 439 -11.95 -4.69 37.21
CA GLY A 439 -11.60 -5.40 38.45
C GLY A 439 -10.16 -5.21 38.94
N ASN A 440 -9.26 -4.77 38.05
CA ASN A 440 -7.81 -4.62 38.27
C ASN A 440 -7.34 -3.16 38.12
N ALA A 441 -8.26 -2.20 38.07
CA ALA A 441 -7.97 -0.82 37.69
C ALA A 441 -7.60 0.06 38.89
N ASP A 442 -6.38 0.61 38.88
CA ASP A 442 -5.95 1.64 39.84
C ASP A 442 -6.73 2.95 39.64
N GLU A 443 -7.26 3.16 38.42
CA GLU A 443 -8.08 4.30 38.03
C GLU A 443 -9.05 3.85 36.93
N ILE A 444 -10.37 3.95 37.15
CA ILE A 444 -11.39 3.58 36.15
C ILE A 444 -11.57 4.75 35.15
N PRO A 445 -11.15 4.62 33.88
CA PRO A 445 -11.36 5.67 32.89
C PRO A 445 -12.84 5.74 32.53
N GLY A 446 -13.43 6.94 32.60
CA GLY A 446 -14.82 7.17 32.25
C GLY A 446 -15.80 7.24 33.43
N LEU A 447 -15.33 7.38 34.68
CA LEU A 447 -16.20 7.71 35.82
C LEU A 447 -16.94 9.07 35.67
N ASN A 448 -16.46 9.94 34.78
CA ASN A 448 -17.14 11.17 34.32
C ASN A 448 -17.70 11.09 32.89
N ASP A 449 -17.59 9.95 32.19
CA ASP A 449 -18.16 9.77 30.84
C ASP A 449 -19.68 9.53 30.96
N LYS A 450 -20.43 10.60 31.23
CA LYS A 450 -21.90 10.60 31.30
C LYS A 450 -22.60 10.33 29.96
N GLU A 451 -21.87 10.30 28.85
CA GLU A 451 -22.43 10.40 27.50
C GLU A 451 -21.89 9.36 26.51
N THR A 452 -22.71 8.99 25.53
CA THR A 452 -22.38 8.11 24.37
C THR A 452 -22.15 6.61 24.62
N GLY A 453 -22.87 6.01 25.58
CA GLY A 453 -23.10 4.56 25.64
C GLY A 453 -24.58 4.20 25.37
N PHE A 454 -24.89 2.96 24.97
CA PHE A 454 -26.26 2.50 24.69
C PHE A 454 -27.25 2.72 25.86
N VAL A 455 -26.73 2.88 27.07
CA VAL A 455 -27.46 3.27 28.29
C VAL A 455 -28.29 4.56 28.12
N SER A 456 -27.91 5.49 27.22
CA SER A 456 -28.72 6.69 26.92
C SER A 456 -29.94 6.43 26.01
N ARG A 457 -30.07 5.22 25.44
CA ARG A 457 -31.25 4.76 24.68
C ARG A 457 -32.21 3.90 25.53
N LEU A 458 -31.87 3.62 26.78
CA LEU A 458 -32.74 2.91 27.72
C LEU A 458 -33.83 3.84 28.25
N SER A 459 -35.06 3.33 28.35
CA SER A 459 -36.15 4.08 28.99
C SER A 459 -35.82 4.36 30.48
N PRO A 460 -36.45 5.37 31.11
CA PRO A 460 -36.25 5.64 32.54
C PRO A 460 -36.56 4.45 33.47
N ARG A 461 -37.35 3.47 33.02
CA ARG A 461 -37.61 2.21 33.73
C ARG A 461 -36.42 1.25 33.64
N GLU A 462 -35.80 1.12 32.48
CA GLU A 462 -34.64 0.24 32.24
C GLU A 462 -33.37 0.81 32.89
N LEU A 463 -33.16 2.14 32.81
CA LEU A 463 -32.08 2.83 33.52
C LEU A 463 -32.13 2.52 35.04
N ARG A 464 -33.32 2.61 35.65
CA ARG A 464 -33.55 2.26 37.06
C ARG A 464 -33.31 0.77 37.35
N ARG A 465 -33.62 -0.14 36.42
CA ARG A 465 -33.33 -1.59 36.56
C ARG A 465 -31.82 -1.87 36.54
N ALA A 466 -31.09 -1.31 35.57
CA ALA A 466 -29.63 -1.46 35.48
C ALA A 466 -28.91 -0.91 36.72
N GLN A 467 -29.29 0.30 37.18
CA GLN A 467 -28.76 0.88 38.42
C GLN A 467 -29.03 0.01 39.65
N LYS A 468 -30.21 -0.65 39.73
CA LYS A 468 -30.56 -1.57 40.83
C LYS A 468 -29.74 -2.87 40.76
N GLN A 469 -29.43 -3.39 39.58
CA GLN A 469 -28.53 -4.53 39.41
C GLN A 469 -27.08 -4.20 39.81
N ASN A 470 -26.53 -3.08 39.35
CA ASN A 470 -25.16 -2.68 39.69
C ASN A 470 -24.97 -2.50 41.22
N ARG A 471 -25.93 -1.84 41.89
CA ARG A 471 -25.94 -1.74 43.38
C ARG A 471 -26.07 -3.09 44.09
N ALA A 472 -26.65 -4.11 43.45
CA ALA A 472 -26.73 -5.46 44.00
C ALA A 472 -25.42 -6.26 43.80
N ILE A 473 -24.76 -6.09 42.65
CA ILE A 473 -23.42 -6.65 42.37
C ILE A 473 -22.40 -6.06 43.35
N GLU A 474 -22.38 -4.75 43.51
CA GLU A 474 -21.48 -4.04 44.43
C GLU A 474 -21.68 -4.49 45.89
N LYS A 475 -22.93 -4.68 46.33
CA LYS A 475 -23.24 -5.25 47.66
C LYS A 475 -22.81 -6.71 47.83
N ARG A 476 -22.64 -7.48 46.75
CA ARG A 476 -22.07 -8.83 46.77
C ARG A 476 -20.54 -8.79 46.86
N ALA A 477 -19.88 -7.95 46.05
CA ALA A 477 -18.43 -7.73 46.12
C ALA A 477 -17.99 -7.29 47.53
N ARG A 478 -18.58 -6.22 48.07
CA ARG A 478 -18.30 -5.73 49.44
C ARG A 478 -18.61 -6.75 50.56
N LYS A 479 -19.39 -7.80 50.29
CA LYS A 479 -19.62 -8.94 51.21
C LYS A 479 -18.57 -10.05 51.04
N SER A 480 -18.03 -10.24 49.83
CA SER A 480 -16.90 -11.13 49.55
C SER A 480 -15.65 -10.62 50.26
N ASP A 481 -15.29 -9.35 50.08
CA ASP A 481 -14.08 -8.75 50.66
C ASP A 481 -14.11 -8.79 52.20
N LYS A 482 -15.30 -8.62 52.80
CA LYS A 482 -15.49 -8.72 54.26
C LYS A 482 -15.44 -10.16 54.81
N ARG A 483 -15.50 -11.19 53.95
CA ARG A 483 -15.19 -12.58 54.32
C ARG A 483 -13.71 -12.87 54.14
N ASN A 484 -13.13 -12.46 53.01
CA ASN A 484 -11.71 -12.66 52.68
C ASN A 484 -10.73 -11.81 53.53
N ARG A 485 -11.25 -10.96 54.45
CA ARG A 485 -10.48 -10.25 55.50
C ARG A 485 -10.79 -10.76 56.91
N LYS A 486 -11.41 -11.94 57.05
CA LYS A 486 -11.73 -12.61 58.32
C LYS A 486 -11.25 -14.06 58.40
N ASN A 487 -10.66 -14.55 57.32
CA ASN A 487 -9.78 -15.71 57.25
C ASN A 487 -8.37 -15.19 56.93
#